data_AF-A0A521S6S5-F1
#
_entry.id   AF-A0A521S6S5-F1
#
_cell.length_a   1.000
_cell.length_b   1.000
_cell.length_c   1.000
_cell.angle_alpha   90.00
_cell.angle_beta   90.00
_cell.angle_gamma   90.00
#
_symmetry.space_group_name_H-M   'P 1'
#
loop_
_entity.id
_entity.type
_entity.pdbx_description
1 polymer ?
#
loop_
_entity_poly.entity_id
_entity_poly.type
_entity_poly.pdbx_seq_one_letter_code
_entity_poly.pdbx_strand_id
1 'polypeptide(L)'
;MNRFENSLDIQPEWVEELRPWVRPILIASATVAIFLMIIVGFSKSAWMLLGAGRGFIPEGYYHVWGFVLMFGTTFGQAVGWAGGSAVAFYVMTLVGFPAIWTTARLAMSIVYLGLAALPLSVYHILYGGWLLGMPRVGLKEWLAANYPGAYWLLITAHPVVDLSLIPLGIVFLWLLWKFGDRVQREPAFQTALVLSLLATSLAVALSLGIHSTLVHIRIGF
;
A
#
# COMPACT_ATOMS: atom_id res chain seq x y z
N MET A 1 -37.66 -36.57 3.00
CA MET A 1 -36.92 -35.41 3.55
C MET A 1 -35.42 -35.69 3.35
N ASN A 2 -34.60 -34.65 3.21
CA ASN A 2 -33.15 -34.66 2.91
C ASN A 2 -32.71 -34.55 1.43
N ARG A 3 -33.37 -33.69 0.64
CA ARG A 3 -32.73 -33.03 -0.52
C ARG A 3 -31.94 -31.76 -0.15
N PHE A 4 -32.01 -31.33 1.11
CA PHE A 4 -31.39 -30.10 1.61
C PHE A 4 -30.02 -30.30 2.27
N GLU A 5 -29.56 -31.54 2.48
CA GLU A 5 -28.21 -31.80 3.02
C GLU A 5 -27.12 -31.83 1.94
N ASN A 6 -27.48 -32.02 0.66
CA ASN A 6 -26.51 -32.06 -0.45
C ASN A 6 -26.21 -30.69 -1.07
N SER A 7 -26.81 -29.58 -0.58
CA SER A 7 -26.52 -28.24 -1.09
C SER A 7 -25.42 -27.50 -0.33
N LEU A 8 -24.84 -28.11 0.71
CA LEU A 8 -23.79 -27.50 1.54
C LEU A 8 -22.36 -27.88 1.13
N ASP A 9 -22.19 -28.79 0.16
CA ASP A 9 -20.89 -29.36 -0.18
C ASP A 9 -20.38 -28.99 -1.59
N ILE A 10 -21.02 -28.01 -2.23
CA ILE A 10 -20.46 -27.37 -3.43
C ILE A 10 -19.64 -26.18 -2.96
N GLN A 11 -18.47 -26.44 -2.37
CA GLN A 11 -17.46 -25.37 -2.35
C GLN A 11 -17.09 -25.11 -3.80
N PRO A 12 -17.34 -23.89 -4.31
CA PRO A 12 -17.08 -23.61 -5.71
C PRO A 12 -15.57 -23.75 -5.97
N GLU A 13 -15.19 -24.36 -7.09
CA GLU A 13 -13.81 -24.80 -7.39
C GLU A 13 -12.74 -23.71 -7.17
N TRP A 14 -13.11 -22.44 -7.35
CA TRP A 14 -12.24 -21.30 -7.07
C TRP A 14 -11.77 -21.19 -5.60
N VAL A 15 -12.52 -21.74 -4.64
CA VAL A 15 -12.14 -21.75 -3.22
C VAL A 15 -10.95 -22.67 -2.99
N GLU A 16 -10.92 -23.83 -3.66
CA GLU A 16 -9.77 -24.74 -3.61
C GLU A 16 -8.53 -24.14 -4.28
N GLU A 17 -8.72 -23.37 -5.36
CA GLU A 17 -7.64 -22.64 -6.03
C GLU A 17 -7.05 -21.50 -5.18
N LEU A 18 -7.85 -20.88 -4.31
CA LEU A 18 -7.41 -19.84 -3.39
C LEU A 18 -6.76 -20.38 -2.10
N ARG A 19 -7.06 -21.62 -1.71
CA ARG A 19 -6.57 -22.22 -0.46
C ARG A 19 -5.05 -22.10 -0.28
N PRO A 20 -4.19 -22.32 -1.31
CA PRO A 20 -2.74 -22.14 -1.18
C PRO A 20 -2.32 -20.71 -0.87
N TRP A 21 -3.12 -19.71 -1.27
CA TRP A 21 -2.82 -18.29 -1.12
C TRP A 21 -3.23 -17.70 0.24
N VAL A 22 -4.12 -18.35 0.97
CA VAL A 22 -4.63 -17.86 2.26
C VAL A 22 -3.50 -17.61 3.25
N ARG A 23 -2.63 -18.60 3.47
CA ARG A 23 -1.51 -18.48 4.41
C ARG A 23 -0.51 -17.39 3.99
N PRO A 24 -0.01 -17.34 2.74
CA PRO A 24 0.80 -16.23 2.24
C PRO A 24 0.19 -14.85 2.47
N ILE A 25 -1.10 -14.69 2.16
CA ILE A 25 -1.82 -13.42 2.33
C ILE A 25 -1.88 -13.04 3.81
N LEU A 26 -2.22 -13.98 4.70
CA LEU A 26 -2.29 -13.72 6.13
C LEU A 26 -0.93 -13.33 6.72
N ILE A 27 0.14 -14.03 6.36
CA ILE A 27 1.51 -13.72 6.83
C ILE A 27 1.93 -12.32 6.38
N ALA A 28 1.75 -12.00 5.09
CA ALA A 28 2.10 -10.71 4.55
C ALA A 28 1.26 -9.58 5.18
N SER A 29 -0.05 -9.80 5.32
CA SER A 29 -0.98 -8.85 5.96
C SER A 29 -0.63 -8.59 7.41
N ALA A 30 -0.35 -9.63 8.19
CA ALA A 30 0.06 -9.50 9.59
C ALA A 30 1.40 -8.76 9.70
N THR A 31 2.36 -9.08 8.84
CA THR A 31 3.66 -8.39 8.81
C THR A 31 3.50 -6.90 8.55
N VAL A 32 2.75 -6.53 7.51
CA VAL A 32 2.49 -5.13 7.18
C VAL A 32 1.69 -4.41 8.27
N ALA A 33 0.69 -5.06 8.86
CA ALA A 33 -0.07 -4.49 9.96
C ALA A 33 0.82 -4.21 11.19
N ILE A 34 1.71 -5.14 11.55
CA ILE A 34 2.68 -4.95 12.64
C ILE A 34 3.63 -3.80 12.35
N PHE A 35 4.20 -3.75 11.13
CA PHE A 35 5.06 -2.64 10.72
C PHE A 35 4.33 -1.30 10.79
N LEU A 36 3.10 -1.23 10.30
CA LEU A 36 2.30 -0.02 10.35
C LEU A 36 2.00 0.39 11.81
N MET A 37 1.64 -0.56 12.68
CA MET A 37 1.44 -0.27 14.11
C MET A 37 2.70 0.31 14.76
N ILE A 38 3.87 -0.24 14.44
CA ILE A 38 5.18 0.26 14.91
C ILE A 38 5.39 1.69 14.41
N ILE A 39 5.25 1.93 13.10
CA ILE A 39 5.46 3.26 12.50
C ILE A 39 4.55 4.28 13.15
N VAL A 40 3.24 4.01 13.24
CA VAL A 40 2.26 4.91 13.87
C VAL A 40 2.58 5.11 15.35
N GLY A 41 2.95 4.06 16.06
CA GLY A 41 3.33 4.10 17.47
C GLY A 41 4.53 5.01 17.75
N PHE A 42 5.56 4.99 16.90
CA PHE A 42 6.75 5.85 17.02
C PHE A 42 6.51 7.27 16.48
N SER A 43 5.52 7.46 15.61
CA SER A 43 5.20 8.74 14.97
C SER A 43 3.86 9.31 15.41
N LYS A 44 3.37 8.97 16.61
CA LYS A 44 2.07 9.42 17.14
C LYS A 44 1.81 10.91 16.90
N SER A 45 2.79 11.76 17.17
CA SER A 45 2.67 13.20 16.99
C SER A 45 2.42 13.63 15.54
N ALA A 46 2.90 12.90 14.53
CA ALA A 46 2.59 13.20 13.13
C ALA A 46 1.09 13.08 12.86
N TRP A 47 0.46 12.02 13.38
CA TRP A 47 -0.96 11.76 13.21
C TRP A 47 -1.84 12.70 14.04
N MET A 48 -1.35 13.11 15.20
CA MET A 48 -1.98 14.19 15.98
C MET A 48 -1.98 15.50 15.21
N LEU A 49 -0.86 15.84 14.55
CA LEU A 49 -0.74 17.04 13.72
C LEU A 49 -1.60 16.95 12.45
N LEU A 50 -1.71 15.77 11.85
CA LEU A 50 -2.65 15.53 10.75
C LEU A 50 -4.11 15.78 11.18
N GLY A 51 -4.45 15.44 12.43
CA GLY A 51 -5.81 15.61 12.94
C GLY A 51 -6.82 14.72 12.23
N ALA A 52 -6.38 13.52 11.81
CA ALA A 52 -7.23 12.56 11.12
C ALA A 52 -8.47 12.22 11.96
N GLY A 53 -9.66 12.59 11.45
CA GLY A 53 -10.93 12.42 12.14
C GLY A 53 -11.31 13.54 13.11
N ARG A 54 -10.69 14.73 12.99
CA ARG A 54 -11.12 15.95 13.69
C ARG A 54 -12.63 16.17 13.50
N GLY A 55 -13.33 16.43 14.61
CA GLY A 55 -14.78 16.59 14.63
C GLY A 55 -15.57 15.29 14.76
N PHE A 56 -14.94 14.12 14.58
CA PHE A 56 -15.57 12.80 14.69
C PHE A 56 -15.03 11.96 15.85
N ILE A 57 -13.78 12.17 16.27
CA ILE A 57 -13.17 11.48 17.41
C ILE A 57 -12.44 12.46 18.35
N PRO A 58 -12.24 12.10 19.63
CA PRO A 58 -11.45 12.91 20.55
C PRO A 58 -9.98 12.97 20.11
N GLU A 59 -9.33 14.12 20.36
CA GLU A 59 -7.97 14.39 19.88
C GLU A 59 -6.96 13.33 20.30
N GLY A 60 -7.06 12.82 21.53
CA GLY A 60 -6.19 11.77 22.06
C GLY A 60 -6.17 10.49 21.22
N TYR A 61 -7.14 10.28 20.34
CA TYR A 61 -7.25 9.11 19.46
C TYR A 61 -6.86 9.38 17.99
N TYR A 62 -6.40 10.58 17.61
CA TYR A 62 -6.03 10.87 16.22
C TYR A 62 -4.96 9.93 15.67
N HIS A 63 -4.05 9.42 16.51
CA HIS A 63 -3.07 8.41 16.10
C HIS A 63 -3.69 7.04 15.77
N VAL A 64 -4.78 6.66 16.45
CA VAL A 64 -5.54 5.44 16.12
C VAL A 64 -6.23 5.62 14.77
N TRP A 65 -6.82 6.80 14.50
CA TRP A 65 -7.35 7.07 13.16
C TRP A 65 -6.27 7.14 12.09
N GLY A 66 -5.10 7.68 12.41
CA GLY A 66 -3.92 7.62 11.53
C GLY A 66 -3.60 6.18 11.14
N PHE A 67 -3.58 5.25 12.10
CA PHE A 67 -3.43 3.82 11.81
C PHE A 67 -4.53 3.29 10.90
N VAL A 68 -5.80 3.53 11.21
CA VAL A 68 -6.89 2.95 10.40
C VAL A 68 -6.93 3.56 8.99
N LEU A 69 -6.62 4.85 8.83
CA LEU A 69 -6.49 5.48 7.51
C LEU A 69 -5.35 4.86 6.70
N MET A 70 -4.16 4.70 7.29
CA MET A 70 -3.03 4.09 6.61
C MET A 70 -3.27 2.61 6.30
N PHE A 71 -3.92 1.89 7.22
CA PHE A 71 -4.32 0.51 7.02
C PHE A 71 -5.31 0.40 5.86
N GLY A 72 -6.42 1.14 5.92
CA GLY A 72 -7.43 1.16 4.87
C GLY A 72 -6.85 1.57 3.51
N THR A 73 -5.96 2.56 3.47
CA THR A 73 -5.29 2.98 2.23
C THR A 73 -4.36 1.88 1.70
N THR A 74 -3.55 1.26 2.55
CA THR A 74 -2.62 0.19 2.17
C THR A 74 -3.36 -1.01 1.57
N PHE A 75 -4.35 -1.53 2.28
CA PHE A 75 -5.11 -2.70 1.81
C PHE A 75 -6.07 -2.35 0.68
N GLY A 76 -6.69 -1.17 0.72
CA GLY A 76 -7.53 -0.66 -0.36
C GLY A 76 -6.77 -0.51 -1.67
N GLN A 77 -5.52 -0.04 -1.65
CA GLN A 77 -4.65 0.02 -2.82
C GLN A 77 -4.31 -1.39 -3.34
N ALA A 78 -3.95 -2.33 -2.46
CA ALA A 78 -3.66 -3.70 -2.87
C ALA A 78 -4.89 -4.38 -3.52
N VAL A 79 -6.08 -4.19 -2.96
CA VAL A 79 -7.35 -4.67 -3.56
C VAL A 79 -7.62 -3.97 -4.88
N GLY A 80 -7.42 -2.65 -4.96
CA GLY A 80 -7.56 -1.87 -6.19
C GLY A 80 -6.61 -2.35 -7.28
N TRP A 81 -5.37 -2.72 -6.96
CA TRP A 81 -4.41 -3.32 -7.89
C TRP A 81 -4.84 -4.71 -8.35
N ALA A 82 -5.31 -5.57 -7.45
CA ALA A 82 -5.82 -6.88 -7.82
C ALA A 82 -7.02 -6.76 -8.77
N GLY A 83 -7.99 -5.91 -8.43
CA GLY A 83 -9.16 -5.63 -9.27
C GLY A 83 -8.79 -5.02 -10.61
N GLY A 84 -7.92 -4.01 -10.62
CA GLY A 84 -7.39 -3.40 -11.84
C GLY A 84 -6.66 -4.41 -12.73
N SER A 85 -5.89 -5.32 -12.14
CA SER A 85 -5.18 -6.37 -12.87
C SER A 85 -6.13 -7.37 -13.51
N ALA A 86 -7.21 -7.74 -12.81
CA ALA A 86 -8.25 -8.61 -13.36
C ALA A 86 -8.98 -7.95 -14.54
N VAL A 87 -9.33 -6.67 -14.41
CA VAL A 87 -9.94 -5.89 -15.50
C VAL A 87 -8.99 -5.77 -16.68
N ALA A 88 -7.72 -5.42 -16.44
CA ALA A 88 -6.71 -5.31 -17.50
C ALA A 88 -6.51 -6.66 -18.21
N PHE A 89 -6.42 -7.76 -17.47
CA PHE A 89 -6.32 -9.12 -18.04
C PHE A 89 -7.53 -9.42 -18.93
N TYR A 90 -8.74 -9.16 -18.45
CA TYR A 90 -9.97 -9.36 -19.22
C TYR A 90 -10.01 -8.51 -20.49
N VAL A 91 -9.62 -7.24 -20.43
CA VAL A 91 -9.53 -6.38 -21.62
C VAL A 91 -8.49 -6.89 -22.61
N MET A 92 -7.34 -7.35 -22.12
CA MET A 92 -6.28 -7.93 -22.98
C MET A 92 -6.79 -9.18 -23.71
N THR A 93 -7.54 -10.06 -23.05
CA THR A 93 -8.10 -11.25 -23.70
C THR A 93 -9.18 -10.89 -24.72
N LEU A 94 -10.00 -9.86 -24.46
CA LEU A 94 -10.98 -9.35 -25.44
C LEU A 94 -10.33 -8.83 -26.73
N VAL A 95 -9.14 -8.25 -26.65
CA VAL A 95 -8.40 -7.74 -27.83
C VAL A 95 -7.46 -8.79 -28.46
N GLY A 96 -7.60 -10.06 -28.07
CA GLY A 96 -6.95 -11.20 -28.75
C GLY A 96 -5.70 -11.74 -28.08
N PHE A 97 -5.32 -11.28 -26.87
CA PHE A 97 -4.23 -11.92 -26.13
C PHE A 97 -4.69 -13.28 -25.56
N PRO A 98 -3.83 -14.31 -25.55
CA PRO A 98 -4.19 -15.61 -25.00
C PRO A 98 -4.44 -15.52 -23.49
N ALA A 99 -5.45 -16.24 -22.97
CA ALA A 99 -5.79 -16.30 -21.55
C ALA A 99 -4.81 -17.22 -20.78
N ILE A 100 -3.56 -16.79 -20.69
CA ILE A 100 -2.46 -17.54 -20.08
C ILE A 100 -1.74 -16.72 -19.02
N TRP A 101 -0.91 -17.38 -18.22
CA TRP A 101 -0.16 -16.73 -17.13
C TRP A 101 0.71 -15.56 -17.57
N THR A 102 1.31 -15.62 -18.77
CA THR A 102 2.09 -14.50 -19.30
C THR A 102 1.24 -13.24 -19.51
N THR A 103 0.01 -13.39 -19.99
CA THR A 103 -0.94 -12.27 -20.13
C THR A 103 -1.36 -11.73 -18.76
N ALA A 104 -1.59 -12.61 -17.78
CA ALA A 104 -1.87 -12.19 -16.40
C ALA A 104 -0.69 -11.40 -15.78
N ARG A 105 0.55 -11.84 -16.00
CA ARG A 105 1.77 -11.13 -15.56
C ARG A 105 1.90 -9.76 -16.22
N LEU A 106 1.59 -9.65 -17.51
CA LEU A 106 1.58 -8.37 -18.21
C LEU A 106 0.52 -7.42 -17.61
N ALA A 107 -0.71 -7.90 -17.42
CA ALA A 107 -1.78 -7.12 -16.81
C ALA A 107 -1.40 -6.62 -15.41
N MET A 108 -0.88 -7.51 -14.55
CA MET A 108 -0.37 -7.14 -13.22
C MET A 108 0.76 -6.12 -13.30
N SER A 109 1.70 -6.28 -14.24
CA SER A 109 2.83 -5.36 -14.40
C SER A 109 2.38 -3.97 -14.86
N ILE A 110 1.46 -3.90 -15.83
CA ILE A 110 0.93 -2.64 -16.36
C ILE A 110 0.17 -1.88 -15.27
N VAL A 111 -0.71 -2.56 -14.56
CA VAL A 111 -1.51 -1.94 -13.49
C VAL A 111 -0.62 -1.49 -12.35
N TYR A 112 0.36 -2.30 -11.97
CA TYR A 112 1.33 -1.92 -10.96
C TYR A 112 2.15 -0.69 -11.38
N LEU A 113 2.73 -0.68 -12.58
CA LEU A 113 3.53 0.45 -13.09
C LEU A 113 2.68 1.71 -13.30
N GLY A 114 1.46 1.55 -13.82
CA GLY A 114 0.56 2.63 -14.18
C GLY A 114 -0.17 3.26 -13.00
N LEU A 115 -0.46 2.51 -11.94
CA LEU A 115 -1.16 3.03 -10.75
C LEU A 115 -0.22 3.36 -9.58
N ALA A 116 0.95 2.71 -9.48
CA ALA A 116 1.87 2.89 -8.36
C ALA A 116 3.06 3.78 -8.72
N ALA A 117 3.84 3.38 -9.73
CA ALA A 117 5.13 4.00 -10.02
C ALA A 117 4.97 5.34 -10.74
N LEU A 118 4.14 5.39 -11.79
CA LEU A 118 3.98 6.57 -12.64
C LEU A 118 3.32 7.75 -11.91
N PRO A 119 2.12 7.63 -11.33
CA PRO A 119 1.43 8.79 -10.75
C PRO A 119 2.20 9.38 -9.56
N LEU A 120 2.83 8.54 -8.75
CA LEU A 120 3.56 9.01 -7.57
C LEU A 120 4.93 9.59 -7.95
N SER A 121 5.66 8.99 -8.92
CA SER A 121 6.90 9.60 -9.44
C SER A 121 6.62 10.91 -10.18
N VAL A 122 5.56 10.94 -11.00
CA VAL A 122 5.09 12.15 -11.69
C VAL A 122 4.66 13.20 -10.67
N TYR A 123 3.95 12.82 -9.61
CA TYR A 123 3.59 13.73 -8.52
C TYR A 123 4.83 14.33 -7.86
N HIS A 124 5.85 13.53 -7.55
CA HIS A 124 7.08 14.03 -6.94
C HIS A 124 7.91 14.89 -7.90
N ILE A 125 7.96 14.56 -9.19
CA ILE A 125 8.66 15.35 -10.20
C ILE A 125 7.95 16.69 -10.42
N LEU A 126 6.62 16.67 -10.56
CA LEU A 126 5.82 17.87 -10.87
C LEU A 126 5.58 18.76 -9.65
N TYR A 127 5.35 18.17 -8.48
CA TYR A 127 4.93 18.89 -7.27
C TYR A 127 5.97 18.87 -6.14
N GLY A 128 6.97 17.99 -6.19
CA GLY A 128 8.03 17.94 -5.20
C GLY A 128 8.80 19.25 -5.13
N GLY A 129 9.18 19.84 -6.27
CA GLY A 129 9.97 21.08 -6.28
C GLY A 129 9.22 22.35 -5.82
N TRP A 130 7.95 22.51 -6.24
CA TRP A 130 7.26 23.79 -6.10
C TRP A 130 6.51 23.95 -4.77
N LEU A 131 6.03 22.85 -4.17
CA LEU A 131 5.51 22.86 -2.80
C LEU A 131 6.64 22.91 -1.76
N LEU A 132 7.85 22.39 -2.06
CA LEU A 132 9.02 22.54 -1.18
C LEU A 132 9.53 23.99 -1.06
N GLY A 133 9.05 24.91 -1.91
CA GLY A 133 9.49 26.31 -1.96
C GLY A 133 8.69 27.32 -1.14
N MET A 134 7.59 26.94 -0.47
CA MET A 134 6.91 27.86 0.45
C MET A 134 7.59 27.81 1.83
N PRO A 135 8.31 28.86 2.27
CA PRO A 135 9.08 28.78 3.50
C PRO A 135 8.14 28.92 4.70
N ARG A 136 8.10 27.90 5.56
CA ARG A 136 8.09 28.15 7.01
C ARG A 136 9.51 27.92 7.49
N VAL A 137 10.33 28.97 7.40
CA VAL A 137 11.64 28.99 8.07
C VAL A 137 11.41 28.50 9.50
N GLY A 138 12.15 27.47 9.94
CA GLY A 138 11.98 26.91 11.27
C GLY A 138 11.05 25.69 11.39
N LEU A 139 10.38 25.17 10.34
CA LEU A 139 9.50 23.99 10.48
C LEU A 139 10.26 22.75 10.98
N LYS A 140 11.44 22.51 10.39
CA LYS A 140 12.29 21.38 10.76
C LYS A 140 12.72 21.50 12.23
N GLU A 141 13.16 22.69 12.62
CA GLU A 141 13.61 23.03 13.96
C GLU A 141 12.46 22.95 14.98
N TRP A 142 11.28 23.45 14.61
CA TRP A 142 10.08 23.40 15.43
C TRP A 142 9.58 21.98 15.64
N LEU A 143 9.56 21.14 14.58
CA LEU A 143 9.22 19.72 14.70
C LEU A 143 10.23 18.99 15.59
N ALA A 144 11.53 19.27 15.43
CA ALA A 144 12.57 18.66 16.26
C ALA A 144 12.40 19.02 17.75
N ALA A 145 12.02 20.28 18.04
CA ALA A 145 11.86 20.77 19.41
C ALA A 145 10.53 20.33 20.07
N ASN A 146 9.44 20.29 19.32
CA ASN A 146 8.09 20.11 19.89
C ASN A 146 7.46 18.75 19.59
N TYR A 147 7.84 18.12 18.48
CA TYR A 147 7.21 16.90 17.97
C TYR A 147 8.24 15.91 17.38
N PRO A 148 9.15 15.35 18.20
CA PRO A 148 10.27 14.53 17.71
C PRO A 148 9.85 13.30 16.88
N GLY A 149 8.71 12.67 17.21
CA GLY A 149 8.14 11.59 16.39
C GLY A 149 7.66 12.04 15.00
N ALA A 150 7.13 13.26 14.90
CA ALA A 150 6.72 13.86 13.64
C ALA A 150 7.93 14.33 12.84
N TYR A 151 8.95 14.87 13.49
CA TYR A 151 10.24 15.15 12.87
C TYR A 151 10.82 13.89 12.21
N TRP A 152 10.86 12.78 12.96
CA TRP A 152 11.37 11.52 12.44
C TRP A 152 10.61 11.06 11.20
N LEU A 153 9.26 11.03 11.25
CA LEU A 153 8.47 10.56 10.11
C LEU A 153 8.52 11.51 8.90
N LEU A 154 8.24 12.79 9.14
CA LEU A 154 8.00 13.78 8.08
C LEU A 154 9.30 14.32 7.45
N ILE A 155 10.41 14.29 8.18
CA ILE A 155 11.70 14.83 7.70
C ILE A 155 12.70 13.70 7.43
N THR A 156 12.88 12.77 8.36
CA THR A 156 13.94 11.73 8.24
C THR A 156 13.48 10.52 7.43
N ALA A 157 12.30 9.97 7.73
CA ALA A 157 11.80 8.76 7.09
C ALA A 157 11.16 9.04 5.72
N HIS A 158 10.53 10.21 5.53
CA HIS A 158 9.87 10.61 4.30
C HIS A 158 10.68 10.33 3.01
N PRO A 159 11.92 10.84 2.84
CA PRO A 159 12.68 10.58 1.62
C PRO A 159 13.00 9.09 1.43
N VAL A 160 13.16 8.34 2.52
CA VAL A 160 13.40 6.89 2.46
C VAL A 160 12.14 6.16 2.00
N VAL A 161 10.97 6.55 2.52
CA VAL A 161 9.67 5.99 2.11
C VAL A 161 9.45 6.22 0.61
N ASP A 162 9.64 7.44 0.13
CA ASP A 162 9.45 7.74 -1.30
C ASP A 162 10.44 6.99 -2.18
N LEU A 163 11.73 7.00 -1.82
CA LEU A 163 12.75 6.30 -2.58
C LEU A 163 12.58 4.78 -2.54
N SER A 164 11.95 4.23 -1.50
CA SER A 164 11.73 2.78 -1.36
C SER A 164 10.74 2.22 -2.38
N LEU A 165 9.90 3.05 -2.99
CA LEU A 165 8.90 2.62 -3.98
C LEU A 165 9.54 1.96 -5.20
N ILE A 166 10.67 2.51 -5.67
CA ILE A 166 11.40 1.99 -6.82
C ILE A 166 11.94 0.58 -6.54
N PRO A 167 12.78 0.34 -5.50
CA PRO A 167 13.29 -0.99 -5.23
C PRO A 167 12.18 -1.98 -4.85
N LEU A 168 11.13 -1.55 -4.14
CA LEU A 168 9.99 -2.43 -3.85
C LEU A 168 9.26 -2.86 -5.13
N GLY A 169 9.11 -1.96 -6.10
CA GLY A 169 8.54 -2.29 -7.41
C GLY A 169 9.43 -3.16 -8.27
N ILE A 170 10.74 -2.93 -8.24
CA ILE A 170 11.70 -3.83 -8.90
C ILE A 170 11.60 -5.22 -8.28
N VAL A 171 11.52 -5.35 -6.95
CA VAL A 171 11.38 -6.65 -6.27
C VAL A 171 10.07 -7.33 -6.66
N PHE A 172 8.94 -6.62 -6.65
CA PHE A 172 7.65 -7.18 -7.04
C PHE A 172 7.68 -7.70 -8.48
N LEU A 173 8.13 -6.88 -9.43
CA LEU A 173 8.23 -7.27 -10.84
C LEU A 173 9.24 -8.40 -11.04
N TRP A 174 10.37 -8.37 -10.33
CA TRP A 174 11.37 -9.43 -10.39
C TRP A 174 10.80 -10.76 -9.89
N LEU A 175 10.10 -10.77 -8.77
CA LEU A 175 9.42 -11.98 -8.26
C LEU A 175 8.39 -12.50 -9.27
N LEU A 176 7.59 -11.62 -9.84
CA LEU A 176 6.56 -11.95 -10.81
C LEU A 176 7.12 -12.56 -12.10
N TRP A 177 8.21 -11.99 -12.63
CA TRP A 177 8.78 -12.39 -13.91
C TRP A 177 9.82 -13.50 -13.79
N LYS A 178 10.76 -13.40 -12.84
CA LYS A 178 11.85 -14.37 -12.67
C LYS A 178 11.38 -15.67 -12.03
N PHE A 179 10.41 -15.60 -11.11
CA PHE A 179 9.92 -16.76 -10.35
C PHE A 179 8.44 -17.02 -10.55
N GLY A 180 7.85 -16.55 -11.66
CA GLY A 180 6.41 -16.68 -11.93
C GLY A 180 5.86 -18.11 -11.79
N ASP A 181 6.61 -19.13 -12.22
CA ASP A 181 6.18 -20.52 -12.10
C ASP A 181 6.24 -21.02 -10.65
N ARG A 182 7.22 -20.54 -9.87
CA ARG A 182 7.36 -20.85 -8.43
C ARG A 182 6.30 -20.12 -7.62
N VAL A 183 5.96 -18.90 -7.98
CA VAL A 183 4.85 -18.13 -7.38
C VAL A 183 3.53 -18.89 -7.45
N GLN A 184 3.29 -19.70 -8.49
CA GLN A 184 2.06 -20.49 -8.56
C GLN A 184 2.04 -21.70 -7.62
N ARG A 185 3.19 -22.17 -7.14
CA ARG A 185 3.32 -23.50 -6.52
C ARG A 185 3.92 -23.46 -5.11
N GLU A 186 4.74 -22.47 -4.82
CA GLU A 186 5.57 -22.42 -3.61
C GLU A 186 5.11 -21.30 -2.67
N PRO A 187 4.65 -21.63 -1.45
CA PRO A 187 4.15 -20.65 -0.49
C PRO A 187 5.15 -19.55 -0.14
N ALA A 188 6.45 -19.85 -0.18
CA ALA A 188 7.50 -18.86 0.08
C ALA A 188 7.51 -17.74 -0.98
N PHE A 189 7.39 -18.10 -2.27
CA PHE A 189 7.35 -17.13 -3.36
C PHE A 189 6.02 -16.38 -3.42
N GLN A 190 4.92 -17.04 -3.09
CA GLN A 190 3.61 -16.40 -2.89
C GLN A 190 3.69 -15.35 -1.79
N THR A 191 4.28 -15.71 -0.64
CA THR A 191 4.41 -14.80 0.51
C THR A 191 5.29 -13.61 0.15
N ALA A 192 6.43 -13.85 -0.50
CA ALA A 192 7.33 -12.79 -0.96
C ALA A 192 6.63 -11.85 -1.94
N LEU A 193 5.86 -12.38 -2.90
CA LEU A 193 5.12 -11.57 -3.87
C LEU A 193 4.07 -10.70 -3.17
N VAL A 194 3.22 -11.30 -2.33
CA VAL A 194 2.17 -10.55 -1.60
C VAL A 194 2.79 -9.53 -0.64
N LEU A 195 3.89 -9.89 0.03
CA LEU A 195 4.60 -8.97 0.92
C LEU A 195 5.19 -7.79 0.15
N SER A 196 5.81 -8.00 -1.02
CA SER A 196 6.33 -6.91 -1.84
C SER A 196 5.22 -5.98 -2.36
N LEU A 197 4.06 -6.54 -2.73
CA LEU A 197 2.87 -5.77 -3.11
C LEU A 197 2.35 -4.92 -1.95
N LEU A 198 2.13 -5.53 -0.79
CA LEU A 198 1.62 -4.82 0.39
C LEU A 198 2.65 -3.81 0.95
N ALA A 199 3.94 -4.11 0.88
CA ALA A 199 5.00 -3.18 1.26
C ALA A 199 5.03 -1.96 0.34
N THR A 200 4.84 -2.15 -0.97
CA THR A 200 4.70 -1.02 -1.90
C THR A 200 3.46 -0.20 -1.55
N SER A 201 2.32 -0.87 -1.34
CA SER A 201 1.06 -0.20 -0.97
C SER A 201 1.22 0.59 0.33
N LEU A 202 1.94 0.04 1.31
CA LEU A 202 2.24 0.73 2.57
C LEU A 202 3.11 1.96 2.32
N ALA A 203 4.16 1.85 1.50
CA ALA A 203 5.02 2.98 1.17
C ALA A 203 4.24 4.10 0.45
N VAL A 204 3.35 3.75 -0.49
CA VAL A 204 2.45 4.71 -1.15
C VAL A 204 1.52 5.37 -0.13
N ALA A 205 0.86 4.58 0.72
CA ALA A 205 -0.05 5.09 1.75
C ALA A 205 0.67 6.05 2.72
N LEU A 206 1.87 5.69 3.18
CA LEU A 206 2.71 6.52 4.03
C LEU A 206 3.14 7.81 3.33
N SER A 207 3.57 7.74 2.07
CA SER A 207 3.93 8.93 1.28
C SER A 207 2.73 9.90 1.19
N LEU A 208 1.54 9.40 0.84
CA LEU A 208 0.32 10.21 0.80
C LEU A 208 -0.05 10.80 2.18
N GLY A 209 0.07 10.00 3.24
CA GLY A 209 -0.18 10.44 4.62
C GLY A 209 0.78 11.54 5.08
N ILE A 210 2.08 11.39 4.77
CA ILE A 210 3.12 12.38 5.06
C ILE A 210 2.83 13.69 4.32
N HIS A 211 2.57 13.62 3.01
CA HIS A 211 2.24 14.79 2.20
C HIS A 211 0.99 15.50 2.72
N SER A 212 -0.07 14.75 3.05
CA SER A 212 -1.29 15.30 3.63
C SER A 212 -1.01 16.00 4.97
N THR A 213 -0.17 15.40 5.81
CA THR A 213 0.23 15.98 7.10
C THR A 213 1.02 17.28 6.91
N LEU A 214 1.98 17.29 6.00
CA LEU A 214 2.78 18.47 5.68
C LEU A 214 1.92 19.61 5.14
N VAL A 215 0.94 19.31 4.28
CA VAL A 215 -0.04 20.30 3.79
C VAL A 215 -0.88 20.85 4.94
N HIS A 216 -1.42 19.99 5.82
CA HIS A 216 -2.20 20.41 6.99
C HIS A 216 -1.41 21.33 7.92
N ILE A 217 -0.17 20.97 8.24
CA ILE A 217 0.70 21.80 9.08
C ILE A 217 0.91 23.18 8.42
N ARG A 218 1.07 23.23 7.09
CA ARG A 218 1.36 24.46 6.33
C ARG A 218 0.17 25.41 6.16
N ILE A 219 -1.05 24.90 6.06
CA ILE A 219 -2.25 25.74 5.90
C ILE A 219 -2.66 26.41 7.23
N GLY A 220 -2.15 25.90 8.37
CA GLY A 220 -2.46 26.45 9.70
C GLY A 220 -3.60 25.67 10.36
N PHE A 221 -3.57 25.63 11.70
CA PHE A 221 -4.60 25.01 12.53
C PHE A 221 -5.81 25.92 12.68
#